data_AF-A0A9P6LV93-F1
#
_entry.id   AF-A0A9P6LV93-F1
#
_cell.length_a   1.000
_cell.length_b   1.000
_cell.length_c   1.000
_cell.angle_alpha   90.00
_cell.angle_beta   90.00
_cell.angle_gamma   90.00
#
_symmetry.space_group_name_H-M   'P 1'
#
loop_
_entity.id
_entity.type
_entity.pdbx_description
1 polymer ?
#
loop_
_entity_poly.entity_id
_entity_poly.type
_entity_poly.pdbx_seq_one_letter_code
_entity_poly.pdbx_strand_id
1 'polypeptide(L)'
;MIDKFNNSHTIREIQPGAFVMARDPVATGSMSPSKDGPFKVSRRTTFGAYELQDLTGEVLPRHYAPEQLEVVTQDLDAQSDESYEVQSIVGHKIEDGAVLYKVHWKGYSDDEDSFIPHSQFDSDKLIHHYWKRINQTNPHVVAKQQRKLLKTQKEELKSFLANTKTAAVKT
;
A
#
# COMPACT_ATOMS: atom_id res chain seq x y z
N MET A 1 23.37 13.97 45.74
CA MET A 1 22.52 14.93 44.98
C MET A 1 22.49 14.62 43.49
N ILE A 2 23.54 14.02 42.92
CA ILE A 2 23.56 13.56 41.52
C ILE A 2 22.64 12.34 41.27
N ASP A 3 22.49 11.47 42.26
CA ASP A 3 21.82 10.16 42.10
C ASP A 3 20.30 10.27 41.89
N LYS A 4 19.66 11.31 42.45
CA LYS A 4 18.22 11.55 42.25
C LYS A 4 17.89 11.97 40.81
N PHE A 5 18.79 12.71 40.16
CA PHE A 5 18.59 13.19 38.80
C PHE A 5 18.72 12.05 37.78
N ASN A 6 19.77 11.25 37.93
CA ASN A 6 20.04 10.09 37.06
C ASN A 6 18.95 9.01 37.15
N ASN A 7 18.24 8.92 38.28
CA ASN A 7 17.18 7.93 38.48
C ASN A 7 15.84 8.36 37.85
N SER A 8 15.61 9.66 37.62
CA SER A 8 14.36 10.14 37.00
C SER A 8 14.50 10.57 35.54
N HIS A 9 15.72 10.83 35.05
CA HIS A 9 15.96 11.28 33.68
C HIS A 9 16.68 10.19 32.89
N THR A 10 15.94 9.55 31.97
CA THR A 10 16.53 8.65 30.98
C THR A 10 16.99 9.46 29.79
N ILE A 11 18.30 9.59 29.61
CA ILE A 11 18.88 10.20 28.41
C ILE A 11 18.66 9.21 27.26
N ARG A 12 17.75 9.55 26.34
CA ARG A 12 17.54 8.75 25.12
C ARG A 12 18.65 9.11 24.14
N GLU A 13 19.42 8.11 23.72
CA GLU A 13 20.43 8.29 22.68
C GLU A 13 19.76 8.26 21.30
N ILE A 14 19.91 9.34 20.55
CA ILE A 14 19.34 9.49 19.20
C ILE A 14 20.41 9.06 18.20
N GLN A 15 20.04 8.16 17.28
CA GLN A 15 20.99 7.65 16.30
C GLN A 15 21.27 8.70 15.20
N PRO A 16 22.53 8.83 14.73
CA PRO A 16 22.84 9.60 13.54
C PRO A 16 21.99 9.15 12.35
N GLY A 17 21.49 10.11 11.57
CA GLY A 17 20.59 9.88 10.45
C GLY A 17 19.09 9.96 10.80
N ALA A 18 18.72 9.93 12.08
CA ALA A 18 17.32 10.11 12.48
C ALA A 18 16.84 11.55 12.24
N PHE A 19 15.56 11.73 11.92
CA PHE A 19 14.93 13.05 11.90
C PHE A 19 14.42 13.44 13.28
N VAL A 20 14.66 14.71 13.63
CA VAL A 20 14.26 15.30 14.90
C VAL A 20 13.64 16.67 14.67
N MET A 21 12.66 17.03 15.49
CA MET A 21 12.25 18.44 15.64
C MET A 21 13.05 19.06 16.78
N ALA A 22 13.53 20.28 16.57
CA ALA A 22 14.19 21.05 17.62
C ALA A 22 13.18 21.99 18.31
N ARG A 23 13.11 21.96 19.63
CA ARG A 23 12.29 22.90 20.40
C ARG A 23 12.96 24.28 20.42
N ASP A 24 12.30 25.31 19.91
CA ASP A 24 12.79 26.68 20.02
C ASP A 24 12.47 27.25 21.41
N PRO A 25 13.48 27.62 22.23
CA PRO A 25 13.23 28.28 23.52
C PRO A 25 12.63 29.69 23.38
N VAL A 26 12.70 30.32 22.20
CA VAL A 26 12.16 31.67 21.98
C VAL A 26 10.68 31.64 21.56
N ALA A 27 10.16 30.48 21.14
CA ALA A 27 8.76 30.27 20.81
C ALA A 27 7.87 30.31 22.07
N THR A 28 7.52 31.51 22.50
CA THR A 28 6.70 31.79 23.70
C THR A 28 5.27 32.23 23.37
N GLY A 29 4.92 32.31 22.08
CA GLY A 29 3.59 32.69 21.61
C GLY A 29 2.69 31.50 21.28
N SER A 30 1.41 31.57 21.63
CA SER A 30 0.38 30.56 21.30
C SER A 30 0.25 30.27 19.79
N MET A 31 0.64 31.23 18.94
CA MET A 31 0.60 31.10 17.47
C MET A 31 1.94 30.69 16.84
N SER A 32 3.02 30.61 17.61
CA SER A 32 4.32 30.18 17.08
C SER A 32 4.40 28.65 17.09
N PRO A 33 4.93 28.01 16.03
CA PRO A 33 5.19 26.59 16.07
C PRO A 33 6.15 26.31 17.23
N SER A 34 5.75 25.48 18.19
CA SER A 34 6.57 25.20 19.37
C SER A 34 7.84 24.40 19.05
N LYS A 35 7.97 23.93 17.81
CA LYS A 35 9.01 23.03 17.32
C LYS A 35 9.40 23.47 15.91
N ASP A 36 10.68 23.72 15.73
CA ASP A 36 11.28 24.04 14.44
C ASP A 36 11.67 22.77 13.72
N GLY A 37 11.30 22.74 12.44
CA GLY A 37 11.86 21.97 11.33
C GLY A 37 12.14 20.47 11.55
N PRO A 38 11.85 19.61 10.56
CA PRO A 38 12.51 18.32 10.54
C PRO A 38 13.99 18.52 10.21
N PHE A 39 14.87 18.21 11.16
CA PHE A 39 16.31 18.22 10.96
C PHE A 39 16.87 16.81 11.05
N LYS A 40 17.90 16.52 10.24
CA LYS A 40 18.60 15.24 10.27
C LYS A 40 19.72 15.29 11.29
N VAL A 41 19.82 14.29 12.16
CA VAL A 41 20.92 14.21 13.13
C VAL A 41 22.21 13.86 12.40
N SER A 42 23.18 14.78 12.36
CA SER A 42 24.48 14.53 11.75
C SER A 42 25.36 13.70 12.68
N ARG A 43 25.58 14.18 13.91
CA ARG A 43 26.40 13.48 14.91
C ARG A 43 26.15 13.96 16.34
N ARG A 44 26.57 13.13 17.30
CA ARG A 44 26.71 13.50 18.71
C ARG A 44 28.15 13.93 19.00
N THR A 45 28.32 15.09 19.62
CA THR A 45 29.60 15.61 20.12
C THR A 45 30.06 14.85 21.35
N THR A 46 31.36 14.92 21.67
CA THR A 46 31.96 14.29 22.87
C THR A 46 31.28 14.74 24.18
N PHE A 47 30.68 15.93 24.17
CA PHE A 47 29.97 16.51 25.31
C PHE A 47 28.48 16.16 25.37
N GLY A 48 27.98 15.28 24.49
CA GLY A 48 26.60 14.79 24.53
C GLY A 48 25.57 15.69 23.85
N ALA A 49 25.97 16.80 23.24
CA ALA A 49 25.11 17.60 22.38
C ALA A 49 25.10 17.05 20.94
N TYR A 50 24.03 17.34 20.21
CA TYR A 50 23.82 16.90 18.84
C TYR A 50 23.99 18.07 17.87
N GLU A 51 24.62 17.76 16.73
CA GLU A 51 24.66 18.62 15.55
C GLU A 51 23.61 18.15 14.56
N LEU A 52 22.82 19.09 14.07
CA LEU A 52 21.69 18.84 13.19
C LEU A 52 22.00 19.39 11.80
N GLN A 53 21.46 18.75 10.77
CA GLN A 53 21.58 19.11 9.37
C GLN A 53 20.18 19.45 8.84
N ASP A 54 20.08 20.49 8.03
CA ASP A 54 18.84 20.86 7.35
C ASP A 54 18.58 19.99 6.10
N LEU A 55 17.54 20.33 5.34
CA LEU A 55 17.21 19.65 4.07
C LEU A 55 18.23 19.92 2.96
N THR A 56 18.98 21.02 3.02
CA THR A 56 20.00 21.37 2.02
C THR A 56 21.33 20.67 2.28
N GLY A 57 21.47 20.08 3.45
CA GLY A 57 22.69 19.40 3.87
C GLY A 57 23.62 20.30 4.69
N GLU A 58 23.20 21.50 5.06
CA GLU A 58 23.98 22.41 5.90
C GLU A 58 23.81 22.07 7.38
N VAL A 59 24.91 22.06 8.13
CA VAL A 59 24.90 21.82 9.57
C VAL A 59 24.51 23.10 10.29
N LEU A 60 23.48 23.02 11.13
CA LEU A 60 23.05 24.14 11.95
C LEU A 60 24.18 24.56 12.91
N PRO A 61 24.41 25.87 13.09
CA PRO A 61 25.49 26.38 13.93
C PRO A 61 25.26 26.13 15.43
N ARG A 62 24.06 25.67 15.82
CA ARG A 62 23.66 25.46 17.19
C ARG A 62 23.82 23.99 17.59
N HIS A 63 24.33 23.78 18.80
CA HIS A 63 24.38 22.46 19.43
C HIS A 63 23.10 22.25 20.26
N TYR A 64 22.43 21.12 20.05
CA TYR A 64 21.16 20.80 20.69
C TYR A 64 21.33 19.72 21.75
N ALA A 65 20.70 19.91 22.91
CA ALA A 65 20.64 18.88 23.94
C ALA A 65 19.56 17.83 23.60
N PRO A 66 19.70 16.56 24.01
CA PRO A 66 18.70 15.53 23.72
C PRO A 66 17.28 15.87 24.19
N GLU A 67 17.10 16.66 25.25
CA GLU A 67 15.78 17.09 25.75
C GLU A 67 15.10 18.13 24.83
N GLN A 68 15.89 18.86 24.05
CA GLN A 68 15.38 19.81 23.07
C GLN A 68 15.02 19.14 21.74
N LEU A 69 15.33 17.84 21.60
CA LEU A 69 15.10 17.07 20.39
C LEU A 69 13.98 16.07 20.63
N GLU A 70 12.96 16.16 19.80
CA GLU A 70 11.99 15.09 19.67
C GLU A 70 12.24 14.32 18.39
N VAL A 71 12.51 13.02 18.53
CA VAL A 71 12.63 12.11 17.38
C VAL A 71 11.28 12.05 16.68
N VAL A 72 11.29 12.37 15.39
CA VAL A 72 10.15 12.25 14.50
C VAL A 72 10.25 10.87 13.87
N THR A 73 9.32 9.98 14.24
CA THR A 73 9.17 8.67 13.59
C THR A 73 8.39 8.76 12.28
N GLN A 74 7.96 9.96 11.89
CA GLN A 74 7.32 10.17 10.60
C GLN A 74 8.40 9.99 9.52
N ASP A 75 8.15 9.05 8.61
CA ASP A 75 9.07 8.58 7.57
C ASP A 75 9.43 9.71 6.58
N LEU A 76 10.28 10.64 7.01
CA LEU A 76 10.82 11.73 6.19
C LEU A 76 12.02 11.26 5.34
N ASP A 77 12.60 10.09 5.69
CA ASP A 77 13.65 9.39 4.92
C ASP A 77 13.06 8.27 4.05
N ALA A 78 11.72 8.13 3.97
CA ALA A 78 11.14 7.39 2.86
C ALA A 78 11.51 8.19 1.60
N GLN A 79 12.57 7.75 0.90
CA GLN A 79 12.72 7.99 -0.52
C GLN A 79 11.33 7.93 -1.10
N SER A 80 10.81 9.06 -1.54
CA SER A 80 9.46 9.25 -2.06
C SER A 80 8.89 7.94 -2.58
N ASP A 81 8.09 7.24 -1.77
CA ASP A 81 7.18 6.23 -2.29
C ASP A 81 6.20 7.04 -3.12
N GLU A 82 6.56 7.28 -4.39
CA GLU A 82 5.78 8.06 -5.34
C GLU A 82 4.47 7.31 -5.55
N SER A 83 3.48 7.65 -4.72
CA SER A 83 2.15 7.12 -4.83
C SER A 83 1.43 7.85 -5.95
N TYR A 84 1.08 7.12 -7.01
CA TYR A 84 0.31 7.67 -8.12
C TYR A 84 -1.15 7.20 -8.04
N GLU A 85 -2.08 8.07 -8.44
CA GLU A 85 -3.49 7.72 -8.47
C GLU A 85 -3.79 6.79 -9.66
N VAL A 86 -4.31 5.61 -9.36
CA VAL A 86 -4.72 4.64 -10.38
C VAL A 86 -6.12 4.98 -10.91
N GLN A 87 -6.26 5.08 -12.23
CA GLN A 87 -7.56 5.25 -12.87
C GLN A 87 -8.30 3.92 -13.01
N SER A 88 -7.65 2.89 -13.54
CA SER A 88 -8.26 1.56 -13.64
C SER A 88 -7.23 0.44 -13.87
N ILE A 89 -7.62 -0.80 -13.57
CA ILE A 89 -6.85 -1.99 -13.97
C ILE A 89 -7.36 -2.46 -15.33
N VAL A 90 -6.47 -2.57 -16.31
CA VAL A 90 -6.78 -2.95 -17.69
C VAL A 90 -6.66 -4.46 -17.89
N GLY A 91 -5.68 -5.08 -17.23
CA GLY A 91 -5.37 -6.50 -17.41
C GLY A 91 -4.63 -7.11 -16.23
N HIS A 92 -4.36 -8.41 -16.31
CA HIS A 92 -3.47 -9.12 -15.40
C HIS A 92 -2.63 -10.16 -16.16
N LYS A 93 -1.46 -10.50 -15.63
CA LYS A 93 -0.65 -11.66 -16.04
C LYS A 93 -0.19 -12.42 -14.80
N ILE A 94 0.17 -13.69 -14.98
CA ILE A 94 0.73 -14.54 -13.93
C ILE A 94 2.19 -14.79 -14.29
N GLU A 95 3.10 -14.37 -13.42
CA GLU A 95 4.56 -14.50 -13.59
C GLU A 95 5.13 -15.03 -12.26
N ASP A 96 5.92 -16.11 -12.33
CA ASP A 96 6.52 -16.78 -11.16
C ASP A 96 5.53 -17.14 -10.02
N GLY A 97 4.27 -17.43 -10.39
CA GLY A 97 3.20 -17.76 -9.44
C GLY A 97 2.57 -16.54 -8.76
N ALA A 98 3.03 -15.33 -9.05
CA ALA A 98 2.44 -14.08 -8.60
C ALA A 98 1.57 -13.45 -9.70
N VAL A 99 0.49 -12.77 -9.29
CA VAL A 99 -0.37 -12.02 -10.22
C VAL A 99 0.14 -10.58 -10.30
N LEU A 100 0.44 -10.13 -11.51
CA LEU A 100 0.78 -8.74 -11.83
C LEU A 100 -0.41 -8.09 -12.52
N TYR A 101 -0.77 -6.88 -12.09
CA TYR A 101 -1.89 -6.11 -12.64
C TYR A 101 -1.36 -5.01 -13.56
N LYS A 102 -1.92 -4.90 -14.77
CA LYS A 102 -1.65 -3.79 -15.68
C LYS A 102 -2.51 -2.60 -15.26
N VAL A 103 -1.85 -1.56 -14.79
CA VAL A 103 -2.45 -0.34 -14.22
C VAL A 103 -2.42 0.78 -15.24
N HIS A 104 -3.59 1.41 -15.41
CA HIS A 104 -3.73 2.67 -16.14
C HIS A 104 -3.75 3.84 -15.15
N TRP A 105 -2.78 4.73 -15.31
CA TRP A 105 -2.55 5.87 -14.42
C TRP A 105 -3.44 7.05 -14.75
N LYS A 106 -3.98 7.70 -13.74
CA LYS A 106 -4.89 8.83 -13.95
C LYS A 106 -4.16 10.03 -14.53
N GLY A 107 -4.59 10.46 -15.71
CA GLY A 107 -4.02 11.63 -16.40
C GLY A 107 -2.81 11.32 -17.28
N TYR A 108 -2.45 10.05 -17.44
CA TYR A 108 -1.39 9.58 -18.34
C TYR A 108 -1.98 8.83 -19.53
N SER A 109 -1.20 8.65 -20.59
CA SER A 109 -1.60 7.85 -21.75
C SER A 109 -1.45 6.35 -21.50
N ASP A 110 -2.14 5.54 -22.31
CA ASP A 110 -2.09 4.07 -22.26
C ASP A 110 -0.67 3.49 -22.47
N ASP A 111 0.24 4.29 -23.02
CA ASP A 111 1.64 3.93 -23.24
C ASP A 111 2.45 3.88 -21.93
N GLU A 112 2.02 4.62 -20.91
CA GLU A 112 2.64 4.67 -19.58
C GLU A 112 2.11 3.56 -18.64
N ASP A 113 1.18 2.73 -19.12
CA ASP A 113 0.61 1.66 -18.33
C ASP A 113 1.69 0.66 -17.88
N SER A 114 1.73 0.39 -16.58
CA SER A 114 2.76 -0.45 -15.97
C SER A 114 2.17 -1.69 -15.28
N PHE A 115 2.97 -2.76 -15.21
CA PHE A 115 2.61 -3.97 -14.47
C PHE A 115 3.15 -3.90 -13.05
N ILE A 116 2.25 -3.91 -12.07
CA ILE A 116 2.63 -3.86 -10.65
C ILE A 116 2.08 -5.07 -9.87
N PRO A 117 2.81 -5.57 -8.87
CA PRO A 117 2.34 -6.63 -7.98
C PRO A 117 1.23 -6.15 -7.06
N HIS A 118 0.46 -7.11 -6.54
CA HIS A 118 -0.60 -6.85 -5.56
C HIS A 118 -0.09 -6.08 -4.31
N SER A 119 1.15 -6.34 -3.87
CA SER A 119 1.76 -5.71 -2.69
C SER A 119 2.01 -4.21 -2.81
N GLN A 120 1.96 -3.65 -4.02
CA GLN A 120 2.15 -2.20 -4.27
C GLN A 120 0.82 -1.43 -4.29
N PHE A 121 -0.32 -2.08 -4.07
CA PHE A 121 -1.61 -1.39 -3.99
C PHE A 121 -1.94 -1.03 -2.54
N ASP A 122 -2.33 0.22 -2.32
CA ASP A 122 -2.86 0.67 -1.02
C ASP A 122 -4.30 0.17 -0.77
N SER A 123 -5.03 -0.22 -1.82
CA SER A 123 -6.42 -0.65 -1.71
C SER A 123 -6.84 -1.67 -2.76
N ASP A 124 -7.54 -2.71 -2.29
CA ASP A 124 -8.07 -3.79 -3.13
C ASP A 124 -9.33 -3.41 -3.92
N LYS A 125 -9.88 -2.21 -3.73
CA LYS A 125 -11.14 -1.81 -4.39
C LYS A 125 -11.07 -1.98 -5.90
N LEU A 126 -9.99 -1.49 -6.51
CA LEU A 126 -9.80 -1.55 -7.96
C LEU A 126 -9.61 -2.98 -8.46
N ILE A 127 -8.93 -3.82 -7.68
CA ILE A 127 -8.74 -5.24 -7.96
C ILE A 127 -10.09 -5.96 -7.94
N HIS A 128 -10.91 -5.72 -6.91
CA HIS A 128 -12.27 -6.28 -6.84
C HIS A 128 -13.14 -5.84 -8.01
N HIS A 129 -13.09 -4.55 -8.39
CA HIS A 129 -13.82 -4.04 -9.55
C HIS A 129 -13.38 -4.72 -10.84
N TYR A 130 -12.07 -4.93 -11.02
CA TYR A 130 -11.50 -5.64 -12.15
C TYR A 130 -12.03 -7.08 -12.24
N TRP A 131 -11.88 -7.87 -11.18
CA TRP A 131 -12.35 -9.26 -11.15
C TRP A 131 -13.87 -9.36 -11.30
N LYS A 132 -14.62 -8.44 -10.69
CA LYS A 132 -16.07 -8.37 -10.87
C LYS A 132 -16.44 -8.09 -12.32
N ARG A 133 -15.68 -7.27 -13.05
CA ARG A 133 -15.92 -6.97 -14.46
C ARG A 133 -15.61 -8.17 -15.36
N ILE A 134 -14.50 -8.86 -15.14
CA ILE A 134 -14.11 -10.01 -15.98
C ILE A 134 -14.91 -11.28 -15.67
N ASN A 135 -15.39 -11.44 -14.43
CA ASN A 135 -16.22 -12.58 -14.03
C ASN A 135 -17.72 -12.38 -14.35
N GLN A 136 -18.10 -11.26 -14.98
CA GLN A 136 -19.46 -11.07 -15.48
C GLN A 136 -19.67 -11.92 -16.74
N THR A 137 -20.07 -13.19 -16.53
CA THR A 137 -20.66 -14.00 -17.58
C THR A 137 -21.97 -13.37 -18.04
N ASN A 138 -22.06 -13.05 -19.33
CA ASN A 138 -23.27 -12.48 -19.91
C ASN A 138 -24.47 -13.44 -19.69
N PRO A 139 -25.52 -13.02 -18.98
CA PRO A 139 -26.64 -13.89 -18.59
C PRO A 139 -27.35 -14.49 -19.80
N HIS A 140 -27.33 -13.81 -20.95
CA HIS A 140 -27.88 -14.32 -22.20
C HIS A 140 -27.08 -15.51 -22.75
N VAL A 141 -25.75 -15.49 -22.58
CA VAL A 141 -24.86 -16.60 -22.99
C VAL A 141 -25.10 -17.82 -22.10
N VAL A 142 -25.21 -17.61 -20.78
CA VAL A 142 -25.51 -18.67 -19.80
C VAL A 142 -26.88 -19.30 -20.08
N ALA A 143 -27.92 -18.48 -20.27
CA ALA A 143 -29.26 -18.96 -20.58
C ALA A 143 -29.32 -19.75 -21.91
N LYS A 144 -28.58 -19.33 -22.93
CA LYS A 144 -28.48 -20.04 -24.21
C LYS A 144 -27.83 -21.42 -24.05
N GLN A 145 -26.76 -21.52 -23.26
CA GLN A 145 -26.10 -22.79 -22.96
C GLN A 145 -27.01 -23.73 -22.15
N GLN A 146 -27.70 -23.22 -21.12
CA GLN A 146 -28.66 -24.00 -20.34
C GLN A 146 -29.81 -24.54 -21.20
N ARG A 147 -30.37 -23.72 -22.10
CA ARG A 147 -31.42 -24.17 -23.04
C ARG A 147 -30.93 -25.26 -23.98
N LYS A 148 -29.67 -25.19 -24.43
CA LYS A 148 -29.06 -26.21 -25.29
C LYS A 148 -28.89 -27.53 -24.52
N LEU A 149 -28.37 -27.46 -23.30
CA LEU A 149 -28.19 -28.64 -22.43
C LEU A 149 -29.53 -29.32 -22.11
N LEU A 150 -30.55 -28.54 -21.76
CA LEU A 150 -31.90 -29.07 -21.49
C LEU A 150 -32.54 -29.73 -22.71
N LYS A 151 -32.28 -29.23 -23.93
CA LYS A 151 -32.74 -29.89 -25.16
C LYS A 151 -32.06 -31.24 -25.35
N THR A 152 -30.75 -31.31 -25.18
CA THR A 152 -29.97 -32.55 -25.30
C THR A 152 -30.44 -33.58 -24.28
N GLN A 153 -30.57 -33.20 -23.00
CA GLN A 153 -31.09 -34.11 -21.96
C GLN A 153 -32.50 -34.61 -22.26
N LYS A 154 -33.38 -33.76 -22.82
CA LYS A 154 -34.73 -34.16 -23.19
C LYS A 154 -34.74 -35.16 -24.35
N GLU A 155 -33.83 -35.00 -25.32
CA GLU A 155 -33.67 -35.93 -26.43
C GLU A 155 -33.12 -37.29 -25.95
N GLU A 156 -32.12 -37.27 -25.06
CA GLU A 156 -31.57 -38.48 -24.43
C GLU A 156 -32.60 -39.22 -23.58
N LEU A 157 -33.40 -38.49 -22.78
CA LEU A 157 -34.46 -39.10 -21.99
C LEU A 157 -35.54 -39.72 -22.90
N LYS A 158 -35.86 -39.05 -24.02
CA LYS A 158 -36.84 -39.54 -24.98
C LYS A 158 -36.36 -40.81 -25.69
N SER A 159 -35.09 -40.86 -26.09
CA SER A 159 -34.50 -42.05 -26.70
C SER A 159 -34.42 -43.21 -25.69
N PHE A 160 -34.06 -42.92 -24.44
CA PHE A 160 -34.06 -43.91 -23.35
C PHE A 160 -35.46 -44.51 -23.12
N LEU A 161 -36.50 -43.67 -23.00
CA LEU A 161 -37.88 -44.11 -22.81
C LEU A 161 -38.45 -44.89 -24.00
N ALA A 162 -38.01 -44.60 -25.23
CA ALA A 162 -38.42 -45.35 -26.42
C ALA A 162 -37.80 -46.75 -26.43
N ASN A 163 -36.54 -46.87 -26.01
CA ASN A 163 -35.83 -48.15 -25.96
C ASN A 163 -36.37 -49.07 -24.85
N THR A 164 -36.75 -48.52 -23.68
CA THR A 164 -37.33 -49.32 -22.59
C THR A 164 -38.72 -49.87 -22.91
N LYS A 165 -39.56 -49.11 -23.63
CA LYS A 165 -40.87 -49.61 -24.10
C LYS A 165 -40.75 -50.75 -25.11
N THR A 166 -39.75 -50.68 -25.99
CA THR A 166 -39.51 -51.74 -27.00
C THR A 166 -39.00 -53.03 -26.36
N ALA A 167 -38.23 -52.94 -25.27
CA ALA A 167 -37.76 -54.09 -24.51
C ALA A 167 -38.90 -54.83 -23.76
N ALA A 168 -39.92 -54.11 -23.30
CA ALA A 168 -41.05 -54.69 -22.55
C ALA A 168 -42.09 -55.44 -23.41
N VAL A 169 -42.10 -55.25 -24.73
CA VAL A 169 -43.08 -55.86 -25.66
C VAL A 169 -42.54 -57.16 -26.29
N LYS A 170 -41.26 -57.51 -26.07
CA LYS A 170 -40.58 -58.64 -26.72
C LYS A 170 -40.39 -59.87 -25.82
N THR A 171 -41.13 -59.96 -24.72
CA THR A 171 -41.22 -61.13 -23.82
C THR A 171 -42.65 -61.62 -23.83
#